data_AF-A0A7S3CQ88-F1
#
_entry.id   AF-A0A7S3CQ88-F1
#
_cell.length_a   1.000
_cell.length_b   1.000
_cell.length_c   1.000
_cell.angle_alpha   90.00
_cell.angle_beta   90.00
_cell.angle_gamma   90.00
#
_symmetry.space_group_name_H-M   'P 1'
#
loop_
_entity.id
_entity.type
_entity.pdbx_description
1 polymer ?
#
loop_
_entity_poly.entity_id
_entity_poly.type
_entity_poly.pdbx_seq_one_letter_code
_entity_poly.pdbx_strand_id
1 'polypeptide(L)'
;MGTVISHGNQLGSPIKVNDAKDHIFGYCMLNDWSARDLQKWEYVPLGPFLAKNFASTISPWIVTPEALEPFKTSLPAQEPGLLPYLQDKDLSSYDLSLEVHLKTPQ
;
A
#
# COMPACT_ATOMS: atom_id res chain seq x y z
N MET A 1 1.26 -2.63 4.43
CA MET A 1 2.31 -3.18 3.55
C MET A 1 2.76 -2.09 2.59
N GLY A 2 3.97 -2.18 2.07
CA GLY A 2 4.48 -1.34 0.99
C GLY A 2 4.53 -2.12 -0.32
N THR A 3 4.36 -1.42 -1.44
CA THR A 3 4.51 -1.97 -2.79
C THR A 3 5.76 -1.36 -3.43
N VAL A 4 6.60 -2.19 -4.04
CA VAL A 4 7.78 -1.76 -4.79
C VAL A 4 7.44 -1.75 -6.27
N ILE A 5 7.72 -0.63 -6.95
CA ILE A 5 7.46 -0.47 -8.37
C ILE A 5 8.68 -0.96 -9.17
N SER A 6 8.45 -1.83 -10.16
CA SER A 6 9.48 -2.39 -11.04
C SER A 6 9.98 -1.37 -12.06
N HIS A 7 9.03 -0.67 -12.70
CA HIS A 7 9.29 0.36 -13.70
C HIS A 7 8.23 1.47 -13.64
N GLY A 8 8.66 2.70 -13.91
CA GLY A 8 7.77 3.85 -13.95
C GLY A 8 6.98 3.97 -15.26
N ASN A 9 6.36 5.13 -15.41
CA ASN A 9 5.69 5.60 -16.63
C ASN A 9 6.21 7.00 -16.99
N GLN A 10 6.00 7.44 -18.23
CA GLN A 10 6.38 8.79 -18.64
C GLN A 10 5.53 9.85 -17.93
N LEU A 11 6.13 10.99 -17.58
CA LEU A 11 5.41 12.10 -16.96
C LEU A 11 4.25 12.55 -17.87
N GLY A 12 3.05 12.67 -17.29
CA GLY A 12 1.83 13.02 -18.02
C GLY A 12 1.17 11.85 -18.77
N SER A 13 1.71 10.64 -18.68
CA SER A 13 1.14 9.42 -19.30
C SER A 13 0.64 8.45 -18.23
N PRO A 14 -0.66 8.40 -17.91
CA PRO A 14 -1.21 7.54 -16.86
C PRO A 14 -1.04 6.04 -17.17
N ILE A 15 -0.83 5.23 -16.13
CA ILE A 15 -0.93 3.77 -16.20
C ILE A 15 -2.40 3.40 -16.10
N LYS A 16 -2.93 2.58 -17.03
CA LYS A 16 -4.30 2.08 -16.94
C LYS A 16 -4.39 1.05 -15.83
N VAL A 17 -5.52 0.99 -15.13
CA VAL A 17 -5.68 0.08 -13.98
C VAL A 17 -5.43 -1.39 -14.34
N ASN A 18 -5.83 -1.84 -15.55
CA ASN A 18 -5.61 -3.21 -16.02
C ASN A 18 -4.12 -3.53 -16.30
N ASP A 19 -3.29 -2.50 -16.48
CA ASP A 19 -1.84 -2.65 -16.72
C ASP A 19 -1.05 -2.46 -15.41
N ALA A 20 -1.70 -2.03 -14.32
CA ALA A 20 -1.02 -1.61 -13.09
C ALA A 20 -0.22 -2.73 -12.41
N LYS A 21 -0.67 -3.99 -12.51
CA LYS A 21 0.02 -5.14 -11.92
C LYS A 21 1.40 -5.38 -12.53
N ASP A 22 1.58 -5.10 -13.81
CA ASP A 22 2.86 -5.27 -14.52
C ASP A 22 3.94 -4.29 -14.03
N HIS A 23 3.52 -3.19 -13.38
CA HIS A 23 4.41 -2.21 -12.75
C HIS A 23 4.83 -2.60 -11.32
N ILE A 24 4.31 -3.68 -10.75
CA ILE A 24 4.61 -4.09 -9.38
C ILE A 24 5.73 -5.12 -9.39
N PHE A 25 6.85 -4.79 -8.75
CA PHE A 25 7.94 -5.74 -8.49
C PHE A 25 7.61 -6.68 -7.33
N GLY A 26 6.98 -6.16 -6.28
CA GLY A 26 6.61 -6.96 -5.11
C GLY A 26 6.19 -6.12 -3.91
N TYR A 27 6.12 -6.78 -2.76
CA TYR A 27 5.54 -6.24 -1.53
C TYR A 27 6.48 -6.42 -0.34
N CYS A 28 6.37 -5.55 0.66
CA CYS A 28 7.08 -5.64 1.93
C CYS A 28 6.17 -5.25 3.11
N MET A 29 6.59 -5.61 4.33
CA MET A 29 6.01 -5.04 5.54
C MET A 29 6.40 -3.57 5.62
N LEU A 30 5.48 -2.73 6.11
CA LEU A 30 5.70 -1.30 6.27
C LEU A 30 5.08 -0.84 7.58
N ASN A 31 5.87 -0.16 8.41
CA ASN A 31 5.43 0.58 9.58
C ASN A 31 5.61 2.08 9.33
N ASP A 32 4.49 2.79 9.21
CA ASP A 32 4.39 4.23 9.04
C ASP A 32 4.23 4.91 10.40
N TRP A 33 5.35 5.10 11.09
CA TRP A 33 5.38 5.66 12.43
C TRP A 33 4.72 7.02 12.47
N SER A 34 4.01 7.31 13.56
CA SER A 34 3.15 8.48 13.61
C SER A 34 3.11 9.15 14.98
N ALA A 35 3.36 10.45 15.03
CA ALA A 35 3.15 11.29 16.21
C ALA A 35 1.75 11.95 16.14
N ARG A 36 0.74 11.31 16.74
CA ARG A 36 -0.68 11.65 16.50
C ARG A 36 -1.11 13.01 17.04
N ASP A 37 -0.49 13.45 18.14
CA ASP A 37 -0.65 14.77 18.71
C ASP A 37 -0.19 15.87 17.74
N LEU A 38 1.02 15.72 17.20
CA LEU A 38 1.57 16.61 16.19
C LEU A 38 0.75 16.57 14.90
N GLN A 39 0.36 15.38 14.45
CA GLN A 39 -0.42 15.18 13.23
C GLN A 39 -1.72 15.96 13.28
N LYS A 40 -2.44 15.89 14.40
CA LYS A 40 -3.73 16.55 14.57
C LYS A 40 -3.60 18.07 14.49
N TRP A 41 -2.50 18.63 14.99
CA TRP A 41 -2.23 20.06 14.92
C TRP A 41 -1.88 20.54 13.50
N GLU A 42 -1.06 19.77 12.77
CA GLU A 42 -0.49 20.23 11.50
C GLU A 42 -1.33 19.88 10.24
N TYR A 43 -2.18 18.83 10.28
CA TYR A 43 -2.68 18.24 9.03
C TYR A 43 -3.70 19.11 8.28
N VAL A 44 -4.28 20.13 8.91
CA VAL A 44 -5.24 21.03 8.24
C VAL A 44 -4.49 22.27 7.74
N PRO A 45 -4.59 22.62 6.45
CA PRO A 45 -5.38 21.99 5.38
C PRO A 45 -4.58 21.07 4.45
N LEU A 46 -3.27 20.91 4.66
CA LEU A 46 -2.34 20.36 3.65
C LEU A 46 -1.96 18.89 3.83
N GLY A 47 -2.47 18.25 4.89
CA GLY A 47 -2.18 16.87 5.23
C GLY A 47 -1.00 16.69 6.19
N PRO A 48 -0.75 15.45 6.64
CA PRO A 48 0.34 15.13 7.58
C PRO A 48 1.73 15.48 7.02
N PHE A 49 2.62 15.94 7.89
CA PHE A 49 3.98 16.31 7.53
C PHE A 49 5.01 15.81 8.56
N LEU A 50 5.33 16.62 9.58
CA LEU A 50 6.34 16.28 10.59
C LEU A 50 5.95 15.06 11.41
N ALA A 51 4.65 14.83 11.58
CA ALA A 51 4.13 13.69 12.28
C ALA A 51 4.30 12.36 11.55
N LYS A 52 4.86 12.34 10.34
CA LYS A 52 5.04 11.15 9.49
C LYS A 52 6.46 11.02 8.93
N ASN A 53 7.10 12.15 8.59
CA ASN A 53 8.39 12.14 7.92
C ASN A 53 9.59 11.81 8.83
N PHE A 54 9.37 11.58 10.13
CA PHE A 54 10.44 11.32 11.08
C PHE A 54 10.96 9.87 11.04
N ALA A 55 10.11 8.90 10.68
CA ALA A 55 10.52 7.50 10.51
C ALA A 55 9.48 6.70 9.71
N SER A 56 9.98 5.85 8.82
CA SER A 56 9.21 4.72 8.27
C SER A 56 10.12 3.50 8.22
N THR A 57 9.60 2.33 8.56
CA THR A 57 10.37 1.08 8.57
C THR A 57 9.77 0.11 7.56
N ILE A 58 10.62 -0.51 6.74
CA ILE A 58 10.21 -1.58 5.83
C ILE A 58 10.91 -2.89 6.19
N SER A 59 10.29 -4.05 5.91
CA SER A 59 11.01 -5.33 5.97
C SER A 59 12.07 -5.40 4.86
N PRO A 60 13.19 -6.09 5.08
CA PRO A 60 14.28 -6.17 4.10
C PRO A 60 13.97 -7.07 2.90
N TRP A 61 13.06 -8.03 3.07
CA TRP A 61 12.67 -8.97 2.01
C TRP A 61 11.47 -8.44 1.23
N ILE A 62 11.61 -8.42 -0.09
CA ILE A 62 10.53 -8.13 -1.03
C ILE A 62 9.94 -9.45 -1.53
N VAL A 63 8.64 -9.65 -1.31
CA VAL A 63 7.90 -10.83 -1.77
C VAL A 63 7.25 -10.51 -3.11
N THR A 64 7.50 -11.32 -4.14
CA THR A 64 7.00 -11.05 -5.49
C THR A 64 5.53 -11.45 -5.65
N PRO A 65 4.79 -10.88 -6.63
CA PRO A 65 3.41 -11.27 -6.90
C PRO A 65 3.26 -12.76 -7.21
N GLU A 66 4.21 -13.38 -7.91
CA GLU A 66 4.16 -14.81 -8.27
C GLU A 66 4.22 -15.71 -7.03
N ALA A 67 4.97 -15.30 -6.00
CA ALA A 67 5.01 -16.01 -4.73
C ALA A 67 3.70 -15.87 -3.94
N LEU A 68 2.92 -14.81 -4.20
CA LEU A 68 1.63 -14.56 -3.57
C LEU A 68 0.44 -15.12 -4.35
N GLU A 69 0.64 -15.59 -5.59
CA GLU A 69 -0.43 -16.12 -6.45
C GLU A 69 -1.34 -17.16 -5.75
N PRO A 70 -0.82 -18.14 -4.98
CA PRO A 70 -1.65 -19.13 -4.29
C PRO A 70 -2.56 -18.54 -3.20
N PHE A 71 -2.29 -17.31 -2.77
CA PHE A 71 -3.02 -16.61 -1.71
C PHE A 71 -4.00 -15.59 -2.27
N LYS A 72 -4.22 -15.53 -3.59
CA LYS A 72 -5.22 -14.64 -4.18
C LYS A 72 -6.62 -14.96 -3.64
N THR A 73 -7.38 -13.91 -3.36
CA THR A 73 -8.75 -13.99 -2.86
C THR A 73 -9.60 -12.86 -3.44
N SER A 74 -10.92 -13.00 -3.37
CA SER A 74 -11.86 -11.99 -3.84
C SER A 74 -11.90 -10.78 -2.89
N LEU A 75 -12.18 -9.60 -3.45
CA LEU A 75 -12.46 -8.38 -2.68
C LEU A 75 -13.94 -8.29 -2.31
N PRO A 76 -14.29 -7.58 -1.22
CA PRO A 76 -15.67 -7.19 -0.95
C PRO A 76 -16.29 -6.41 -2.12
N ALA A 77 -17.62 -6.46 -2.24
CA ALA A 77 -18.35 -5.69 -3.25
C ALA A 77 -18.11 -4.18 -3.08
N GLN A 78 -17.90 -3.48 -4.20
CA GLN A 78 -17.64 -2.04 -4.22
C GLN A 78 -18.95 -1.28 -4.39
N GLU A 79 -19.42 -0.65 -3.32
CA GLU A 79 -20.64 0.17 -3.31
C GLU A 79 -20.38 1.56 -2.70
N PRO A 80 -20.58 2.66 -3.46
CA PRO A 80 -20.99 2.71 -4.87
C PRO A 80 -19.91 2.18 -5.82
N GLY A 81 -20.33 1.83 -7.04
CA GLY A 81 -19.41 1.35 -8.07
C GLY A 81 -18.30 2.37 -8.39
N LEU A 82 -17.13 1.86 -8.74
CA LEU A 82 -15.97 2.69 -9.06
C LEU A 82 -16.14 3.44 -10.38
N LEU A 83 -15.47 4.60 -10.49
CA LEU A 83 -15.32 5.31 -11.75
C LEU A 83 -14.63 4.42 -12.81
N PRO A 84 -14.92 4.60 -14.12
CA PRO A 84 -14.47 3.68 -15.17
C PRO A 84 -12.95 3.43 -15.20
N TYR A 85 -12.12 4.43 -14.86
CA TYR A 85 -10.66 4.29 -14.89
C TYR A 85 -10.09 3.47 -13.72
N LEU A 86 -10.90 3.14 -12.70
CA LEU A 86 -10.53 2.32 -11.56
C LEU A 86 -11.10 0.90 -11.64
N GLN A 87 -11.87 0.58 -12.69
CA GLN A 87 -12.46 -0.75 -12.88
C GLN A 87 -11.42 -1.71 -13.45
N ASP A 88 -10.79 -2.49 -12.57
CA ASP A 88 -9.89 -3.59 -12.92
C ASP A 88 -10.70 -4.86 -13.23
N LYS A 89 -10.41 -5.49 -14.38
CA LYS A 89 -11.07 -6.73 -14.81
C LYS A 89 -10.62 -7.96 -14.00
N ASP A 90 -9.43 -7.90 -13.40
CA ASP A 90 -8.84 -8.97 -12.59
C ASP A 90 -8.70 -8.52 -11.12
N LEU A 91 -9.63 -7.68 -10.66
CA LEU A 91 -9.59 -7.11 -9.32
C LEU A 91 -9.59 -8.22 -8.25
N SER A 92 -8.48 -8.32 -7.52
CA SER A 92 -8.24 -9.35 -6.50
C SER A 92 -7.44 -8.78 -5.33
N SER A 93 -7.47 -9.50 -4.20
CA SER A 93 -6.64 -9.24 -3.03
C SER A 93 -5.76 -10.47 -2.73
N TYR A 94 -4.88 -10.37 -1.75
CA TYR A 94 -4.19 -11.50 -1.15
C TYR A 94 -4.70 -11.75 0.27
N ASP A 95 -4.86 -13.02 0.63
CA ASP A 95 -5.13 -13.47 2.01
C ASP A 95 -3.81 -13.60 2.76
N LEU A 96 -3.50 -12.60 3.60
CA LEU A 96 -2.24 -12.49 4.32
C LEU A 96 -2.51 -12.28 5.81
N SER A 97 -1.96 -13.16 6.65
CA SER A 97 -2.00 -13.01 8.11
C SER A 97 -0.93 -12.02 8.55
N LEU A 98 -1.34 -10.93 9.21
CA LEU A 98 -0.45 -9.89 9.73
C LEU A 98 -0.61 -9.80 11.25
N GLU A 99 0.51 -9.74 11.96
CA GLU A 99 0.55 -9.58 13.41
C GLU A 99 1.41 -8.40 13.82
N VAL A 100 1.07 -7.79 14.96
CA VAL A 100 1.84 -6.72 15.59
C VAL A 100 2.05 -7.07 17.05
N HIS A 101 3.31 -7.05 17.47
CA HIS A 101 3.72 -7.36 18.84
C HIS A 101 4.32 -6.12 19.49
N LEU A 102 4.05 -5.93 20.78
CA LEU A 102 4.61 -4.84 21.59
C LEU A 102 5.22 -5.44 22.86
N LYS A 103 6.46 -5.04 23.16
CA LYS A 103 7.18 -5.46 24.36
C LYS A 103 7.59 -4.22 25.16
N THR A 104 7.15 -4.14 26.41
CA THR A 104 7.61 -3.12 27.36
C THR A 104 8.87 -3.60 28.08
N PRO A 105 9.70 -2.69 28.62
CA PRO A 105 10.68 -3.07 29.64
C PRO A 105 9.98 -3.77 30.82
N GLN A 106 10.67 -4.71 31.46
CA GLN A 106 10.24 -5.31 32.73
C GLN A 106 10.49 -4.33 33.89
#